data_AF-A0A6B2FN96-F1
#
_entry.id   AF-A0A6B2FN96-F1
#
_cell.length_a   1.000
_cell.length_b   1.000
_cell.length_c   1.000
_cell.angle_alpha   90.00
_cell.angle_beta   90.00
_cell.angle_gamma   90.00
#
_symmetry.space_group_name_H-M   'P 1'
#
loop_
_entity.id
_entity.type
_entity.pdbx_description
1 polymer ?
#
loop_
_entity_poly.entity_id
_entity_poly.type
_entity_poly.pdbx_seq_one_letter_code
_entity_poly.pdbx_strand_id
1 'polypeptide(L)'
;MRTLFWLLLGSLVLATGVPLYAKDDVRLADALACRKEPSPLLRLDCYDEALADEDSAPLKQTAVAGVAWKRAMNQESQRDDRSTAFLLTADEGENPRVILTTPAIGVPPPRPVLMLSCIDNITRLQVALTVPLRNAEGAVVLQTDKTQFSPTWFVRESGYLLESSRGLAGIDEIRRLFGAQRLTLTLPGATSRLVFNINGLAQESEALRKACRW
;
A
#
# COMPACT_ATOMS: atom_id res chain seq x y z
N MET A 1 54.51 23.58 -67.91
CA MET A 1 54.24 24.87 -67.21
C MET A 1 52.74 24.94 -66.90
N ARG A 2 52.41 25.30 -65.65
CA ARG A 2 51.09 25.78 -65.12
C ARG A 2 50.03 24.74 -64.65
N THR A 3 50.24 24.27 -63.41
CA THR A 3 49.37 24.39 -62.21
C THR A 3 47.84 24.60 -62.33
N LEU A 4 47.04 23.81 -61.57
CA LEU A 4 46.10 24.18 -60.46
C LEU A 4 45.20 22.95 -60.15
N PHE A 5 45.24 22.30 -58.98
CA PHE A 5 44.58 22.63 -57.70
C PHE A 5 43.04 22.49 -57.73
N TRP A 6 42.47 21.54 -56.96
CA TRP A 6 41.23 21.60 -56.15
C TRP A 6 40.84 20.18 -55.69
N LEU A 7 41.17 19.81 -54.45
CA LEU A 7 40.33 19.84 -53.23
C LEU A 7 39.44 18.58 -53.05
N LEU A 8 39.99 17.62 -52.29
CA LEU A 8 39.27 16.56 -51.59
C LEU A 8 38.45 17.18 -50.44
N LEU A 9 37.12 17.23 -50.55
CA LEU A 9 36.25 17.41 -49.38
C LEU A 9 35.99 16.05 -48.75
N GLY A 10 36.75 15.73 -47.70
CA GLY A 10 36.38 14.70 -46.74
C GLY A 10 35.36 15.28 -45.77
N SER A 11 34.09 14.89 -45.91
CA SER A 11 33.05 15.19 -44.93
C SER A 11 33.27 14.35 -43.68
N LEU A 12 33.91 14.94 -42.66
CA LEU A 12 34.00 14.37 -41.32
C LEU A 12 32.68 14.61 -40.60
N VAL A 13 31.79 13.61 -40.60
CA VAL A 13 30.57 13.62 -39.78
C VAL A 13 30.97 13.29 -38.34
N LEU A 14 31.05 14.31 -37.47
CA LEU A 14 31.12 14.11 -36.03
C LEU A 14 29.74 13.71 -35.52
N ALA A 15 29.56 12.42 -35.24
CA ALA A 15 28.44 11.92 -34.47
C ALA A 15 28.64 12.28 -32.99
N THR A 16 28.00 13.35 -32.50
CA THR A 16 27.89 13.60 -31.06
C THR A 16 26.81 12.68 -30.48
N GLY A 17 27.20 11.45 -30.16
CA GLY A 17 26.40 10.54 -29.36
C GLY A 17 26.29 11.08 -27.93
N VAL A 18 25.09 11.42 -27.49
CA VAL A 18 24.81 11.72 -26.08
C VAL A 18 24.93 10.39 -25.30
N PRO A 19 25.78 10.29 -24.26
CA PRO A 19 25.99 9.03 -23.57
C PRO A 19 24.77 8.69 -22.71
N LEU A 20 24.09 7.60 -23.06
CA LEU A 20 23.04 6.96 -22.24
C LEU A 20 23.57 6.37 -20.91
N TYR A 21 24.90 6.32 -20.71
CA TYR A 21 25.55 5.65 -19.58
C TYR A 21 25.64 6.46 -18.28
N ALA A 22 25.53 7.79 -18.32
CA ALA A 22 25.78 8.61 -17.12
C ALA A 22 24.72 8.44 -16.01
N LYS A 23 23.53 7.95 -16.34
CA LYS A 23 22.45 7.71 -15.35
C LYS A 23 22.63 6.41 -14.57
N ASP A 24 23.19 5.38 -15.20
CA ASP A 24 23.38 4.07 -14.56
C ASP A 24 24.50 4.11 -13.51
N ASP A 25 25.55 4.91 -13.75
CA ASP A 25 26.66 5.10 -12.81
C ASP A 25 26.23 5.79 -11.50
N VAL A 26 25.29 6.75 -11.59
CA VAL A 26 24.75 7.46 -10.42
C VAL A 26 23.87 6.53 -9.58
N ARG A 27 22.96 5.78 -10.20
CA ARG A 27 22.13 4.77 -9.52
C ARG A 27 22.95 3.69 -8.83
N LEU A 28 24.03 3.24 -9.47
CA LEU A 28 24.93 2.27 -8.87
C LEU A 28 25.65 2.85 -7.64
N ALA A 29 26.09 4.10 -7.69
CA ALA A 29 26.73 4.76 -6.56
C ALA A 29 25.78 4.90 -5.35
N ASP A 30 24.53 5.31 -5.58
CA ASP A 30 23.51 5.44 -4.53
C ASP A 30 23.19 4.08 -3.90
N ALA A 31 23.01 3.03 -4.70
CA ALA A 31 22.80 1.67 -4.21
C ALA A 31 24.00 1.18 -3.38
N LEU A 32 25.24 1.47 -3.79
CA LEU A 32 26.44 1.11 -3.03
C LEU A 32 26.52 1.86 -1.68
N ALA A 33 25.99 3.08 -1.58
CA ALA A 33 25.95 3.84 -0.34
C ALA A 33 25.04 3.18 0.72
N CYS A 34 23.94 2.55 0.30
CA CYS A 34 23.00 1.85 1.19
C CYS A 34 23.68 0.77 2.04
N ARG A 35 24.80 0.18 1.59
CA ARG A 35 25.56 -0.84 2.36
C ARG A 35 26.02 -0.36 3.73
N LYS A 36 26.12 0.96 3.94
CA LYS A 36 26.56 1.57 5.20
C LYS A 36 25.44 1.64 6.26
N GLU A 37 24.18 1.43 5.88
CA GLU A 37 23.06 1.48 6.81
C GLU A 37 23.09 0.28 7.77
N PRO A 38 23.26 0.46 9.09
CA PRO A 38 23.33 -0.63 10.05
C PRO A 38 22.01 -1.38 10.22
N SER A 39 20.86 -0.71 10.10
CA SER A 39 19.54 -1.33 10.25
C SER A 39 19.17 -2.16 9.01
N PRO A 40 18.87 -3.46 9.15
CA PRO A 40 18.50 -4.29 8.01
C PRO A 40 17.26 -3.80 7.24
N LEU A 41 16.25 -3.26 7.96
CA LEU A 41 15.03 -2.76 7.34
C LEU A 41 15.28 -1.44 6.60
N LEU A 42 15.99 -0.49 7.22
CA LEU A 42 16.31 0.79 6.56
C LEU A 42 17.24 0.60 5.37
N ARG A 43 18.12 -0.41 5.43
CA ARG A 43 18.99 -0.76 4.30
C ARG A 43 18.18 -1.25 3.10
N LEU A 44 17.16 -2.07 3.34
CA LEU A 44 16.26 -2.54 2.29
C LEU A 44 15.55 -1.37 1.63
N ASP A 45 14.96 -0.49 2.43
CA ASP A 45 14.26 0.71 1.93
C ASP A 45 15.19 1.62 1.11
N CYS A 46 16.44 1.80 1.54
CA CYS A 46 17.43 2.56 0.79
C CYS A 46 17.71 1.97 -0.61
N TYR A 47 17.79 0.65 -0.73
CA TYR A 47 17.97 0.01 -2.04
C TYR A 47 16.72 0.19 -2.92
N ASP A 48 15.54 0.05 -2.34
CA ASP A 48 14.28 0.22 -3.05
C ASP A 48 14.16 1.64 -3.62
N GLU A 49 14.62 2.67 -2.88
CA GLU A 49 14.68 4.06 -3.34
C GLU A 49 15.78 4.28 -4.40
N ALA A 50 17.00 3.82 -4.15
CA ALA A 50 18.16 4.03 -5.04
C ALA A 50 18.01 3.32 -6.40
N LEU A 51 17.25 2.22 -6.43
CA LEU A 51 17.05 1.39 -7.62
C LEU A 51 15.63 1.52 -8.19
N ALA A 52 14.79 2.41 -7.67
CA ALA A 52 13.46 2.66 -8.22
C ALA A 52 13.58 3.11 -9.69
N ASP A 53 12.81 2.52 -10.60
CA ASP A 53 12.77 2.98 -11.99
C ASP A 53 12.04 4.32 -12.09
N GLU A 54 12.56 5.26 -12.89
CA GLU A 54 11.85 6.52 -13.16
C GLU A 54 10.51 6.26 -13.89
N ASP A 55 10.40 5.13 -14.59
CA ASP A 55 9.16 4.63 -15.19
C ASP A 55 8.27 3.83 -14.21
N SER A 56 8.76 3.50 -13.01
CA SER A 56 7.90 3.27 -11.85
C SER A 56 7.40 4.61 -11.30
N ALA A 57 6.85 5.43 -12.19
CA ALA A 57 5.89 6.44 -11.80
C ALA A 57 4.85 5.75 -10.89
N PRO A 58 4.44 6.36 -9.77
CA PRO A 58 3.38 5.79 -8.95
C PRO A 58 2.22 5.51 -9.90
N LEU A 59 1.83 4.23 -10.01
CA LEU A 59 0.78 3.73 -10.91
C LEU A 59 -0.24 4.83 -11.06
N LYS A 60 -0.27 5.54 -12.21
CA LYS A 60 -1.08 6.75 -12.40
C LYS A 60 -2.51 6.43 -11.95
N GLN A 61 -2.84 6.82 -10.72
CA GLN A 61 -3.96 6.25 -9.98
C GLN A 61 -5.21 7.06 -10.31
N THR A 62 -5.54 7.13 -11.60
CA THR A 62 -6.47 8.14 -12.13
C THR A 62 -7.78 7.57 -12.67
N ALA A 63 -8.16 6.35 -12.28
CA ALA A 63 -9.49 5.83 -12.61
C ALA A 63 -10.17 5.12 -11.42
N VAL A 64 -10.59 5.97 -10.49
CA VAL A 64 -11.68 5.83 -9.50
C VAL A 64 -11.47 4.86 -8.33
N ALA A 65 -10.46 5.13 -7.50
CA ALA A 65 -10.55 4.77 -6.09
C ALA A 65 -11.56 5.70 -5.39
N GLY A 66 -12.50 5.15 -4.62
CA GLY A 66 -13.59 5.90 -4.01
C GLY A 66 -13.21 6.56 -2.68
N VAL A 67 -14.22 7.09 -1.97
CA VAL A 67 -14.01 7.91 -0.78
C VAL A 67 -13.44 7.09 0.38
N ALA A 68 -13.83 5.82 0.51
CA ALA A 68 -13.35 4.96 1.59
C ALA A 68 -11.89 4.54 1.36
N TRP A 69 -11.52 4.21 0.12
CA TRP A 69 -10.13 3.94 -0.22
C TRP A 69 -9.22 5.14 0.03
N LYS A 70 -9.62 6.34 -0.45
CA LYS A 70 -8.83 7.57 -0.26
C LYS A 70 -8.61 7.88 1.21
N ARG A 71 -9.63 7.67 2.04
CA ARG A 71 -9.52 7.85 3.50
C ARG A 71 -8.44 6.94 4.10
N ALA A 72 -8.47 5.64 3.77
CA ALA A 72 -7.49 4.68 4.28
C ALA A 72 -6.07 5.06 3.84
N MET A 73 -5.88 5.37 2.55
CA MET A 73 -4.58 5.70 1.99
C MET A 73 -4.04 7.04 2.49
N ASN A 74 -4.89 8.06 2.63
CA ASN A 74 -4.48 9.37 3.15
C ASN A 74 -4.11 9.32 4.64
N GLN A 75 -4.76 8.46 5.43
CA GLN A 75 -4.41 8.28 6.84
C GLN A 75 -3.05 7.59 6.96
N GLU A 76 -2.83 6.50 6.21
CA GLU A 76 -1.55 5.79 6.22
C GLU A 76 -0.40 6.57 5.54
N SER A 77 -0.70 7.51 4.65
CA SER A 77 0.33 8.38 4.07
C SER A 77 0.92 9.37 5.08
N GLN A 78 0.28 9.56 6.24
CA GLN A 78 0.83 10.39 7.33
C GLN A 78 1.88 9.65 8.17
N ARG A 79 2.08 8.35 7.93
CA ARG A 79 3.02 7.54 8.70
C ARG A 79 4.46 7.79 8.27
N ASP A 80 5.30 8.21 9.21
CA ASP A 80 6.73 8.48 9.03
C ASP A 80 7.63 7.42 9.71
N ASP A 81 7.14 6.78 10.77
CA ASP A 81 7.87 5.87 11.65
C ASP A 81 8.11 4.45 11.10
N ARG A 82 7.69 4.18 9.85
CA ARG A 82 7.72 2.86 9.18
C ARG A 82 7.04 1.74 9.99
N SER A 83 6.30 2.06 11.04
CA SER A 83 5.69 1.06 11.91
C SER A 83 4.45 0.42 11.26
N THR A 84 3.95 -0.63 11.91
CA THR A 84 2.66 -1.27 11.57
C THR A 84 1.70 -1.24 12.76
N ALA A 85 1.92 -0.30 13.69
CA ALA A 85 0.98 -0.02 14.77
C ALA A 85 -0.28 0.62 14.20
N PHE A 86 -1.41 0.48 14.88
CA PHE A 86 -2.64 1.11 14.43
C PHE A 86 -2.52 2.63 14.46
N LEU A 87 -3.03 3.30 13.43
CA LEU A 87 -3.30 4.74 13.45
C LEU A 87 -4.79 4.95 13.71
N LEU A 88 -5.09 5.82 14.67
CA LEU A 88 -6.45 6.20 15.04
C LEU A 88 -6.67 7.66 14.62
N THR A 89 -7.78 7.92 13.95
CA THR A 89 -8.31 9.27 13.75
C THR A 89 -9.76 9.27 14.20
N ALA A 90 -10.14 10.28 14.99
CA ALA A 90 -11.48 10.47 15.49
C ALA A 90 -11.89 11.93 15.32
N ASP A 91 -13.02 12.15 14.66
CA ASP A 91 -13.65 13.46 14.58
C ASP A 91 -14.58 13.67 15.78
N GLU A 92 -14.63 14.90 16.29
CA GLU A 92 -15.58 15.30 17.33
C GLU A 92 -16.96 15.65 16.73
N GLY A 93 -18.03 15.48 17.51
CA GLY A 93 -19.39 15.87 17.13
C GLY A 93 -20.46 14.82 17.43
N GLU A 94 -21.69 15.11 17.01
CA GLU A 94 -22.88 14.27 17.28
C GLU A 94 -22.87 12.95 16.50
N ASN A 95 -22.20 12.91 15.33
CA ASN A 95 -21.95 11.71 14.54
C ASN A 95 -20.43 11.55 14.33
N PRO A 96 -19.69 11.14 15.38
CA PRO A 96 -18.24 11.06 15.31
C PRO A 96 -17.83 10.00 14.30
N ARG A 97 -16.86 10.36 13.44
CA ARG A 97 -16.22 9.39 12.53
C ARG A 97 -14.95 8.91 13.20
N VAL A 98 -14.85 7.60 13.41
CA VAL A 98 -13.67 6.99 13.99
C VAL A 98 -13.08 5.99 13.02
N ILE A 99 -11.79 6.11 12.73
CA ILE A 99 -11.10 5.36 11.70
C ILE A 99 -9.82 4.80 12.30
N LEU A 100 -9.68 3.48 12.25
CA LEU A 100 -8.51 2.75 12.71
C LEU A 100 -7.87 2.04 11.51
N THR A 101 -6.61 2.33 11.21
CA THR A 101 -5.89 1.76 10.06
C THR A 101 -4.58 1.08 10.46
N THR A 102 -4.18 0.09 9.68
CA THR A 102 -2.82 -0.48 9.74
C THR A 102 -2.42 -1.00 8.36
N PRO A 103 -1.17 -0.79 7.91
CA PRO A 103 -0.72 -1.18 6.58
C PRO A 103 -0.32 -2.67 6.55
N ALA A 104 -0.34 -3.26 5.35
CA ALA A 104 0.15 -4.61 5.13
C ALA A 104 1.66 -4.71 5.40
N ILE A 105 2.08 -5.82 5.99
CA ILE A 105 3.47 -6.18 6.28
C ILE A 105 4.09 -6.83 5.04
N GLY A 106 5.34 -6.47 4.72
CA GLY A 106 6.11 -7.13 3.65
C GLY A 106 5.67 -6.75 2.24
N VAL A 107 4.97 -5.62 2.09
CA VAL A 107 4.61 -5.02 0.79
C VAL A 107 5.25 -3.62 0.76
N PRO A 108 5.98 -3.23 -0.29
CA PRO A 108 6.52 -1.88 -0.41
C PRO A 108 5.38 -0.85 -0.58
N PRO A 109 5.58 0.43 -0.18
CA PRO A 109 4.63 1.50 -0.47
C PRO A 109 4.35 1.69 -1.98
N PRO A 110 3.10 2.05 -2.37
CA PRO A 110 1.91 2.15 -1.54
C PRO A 110 1.43 0.77 -1.09
N ARG A 111 1.08 0.65 0.19
CA ARG A 111 0.71 -0.62 0.83
C ARG A 111 -0.81 -0.78 0.90
N PRO A 112 -1.35 -2.00 0.74
CA PRO A 112 -2.74 -2.27 1.12
C PRO A 112 -2.97 -1.92 2.60
N VAL A 113 -4.16 -1.41 2.92
CA VAL A 113 -4.49 -0.91 4.26
C VAL A 113 -5.70 -1.66 4.82
N LEU A 114 -5.57 -2.26 5.99
CA LEU A 114 -6.69 -2.73 6.78
C LEU A 114 -7.32 -1.51 7.47
N MET A 115 -8.62 -1.32 7.31
CA MET A 115 -9.36 -0.21 7.88
C MET A 115 -10.60 -0.71 8.62
N LEU A 116 -10.69 -0.40 9.91
CA LEU A 116 -11.91 -0.49 10.68
C LEU A 116 -12.46 0.92 10.85
N SER A 117 -13.76 1.12 10.65
CA SER A 117 -14.35 2.45 10.84
C SER A 117 -15.73 2.41 11.47
N CYS A 118 -16.05 3.45 12.24
CA CYS A 118 -17.40 3.83 12.62
C CYS A 118 -17.74 5.13 11.89
N ILE A 119 -18.64 5.05 10.90
CA ILE A 119 -19.11 6.22 10.13
C ILE A 119 -20.61 6.07 9.97
N ASP A 120 -21.35 7.15 10.23
CA ASP A 120 -22.82 7.14 10.26
C ASP A 120 -23.39 6.07 11.20
N ASN A 121 -22.74 5.88 12.36
CA ASN A 121 -23.06 4.85 13.35
C ASN A 121 -23.02 3.40 12.82
N ILE A 122 -22.32 3.17 11.70
CA ILE A 122 -22.15 1.85 11.09
C ILE A 122 -20.68 1.44 11.19
N THR A 123 -20.44 0.36 11.93
CA THR A 123 -19.13 -0.30 11.98
C THR A 123 -18.86 -1.02 10.67
N ARG A 124 -17.66 -0.86 10.11
CA ARG A 124 -17.22 -1.48 8.86
C ARG A 124 -15.83 -2.09 9.04
N LEU A 125 -15.63 -3.27 8.45
CA LEU A 125 -14.32 -3.92 8.29
C LEU A 125 -13.97 -3.93 6.81
N GLN A 126 -12.92 -3.21 6.44
CA GLN A 126 -12.55 -2.94 5.05
C GLN A 126 -11.05 -3.14 4.82
N VAL A 127 -10.69 -3.45 3.57
CA VAL A 127 -9.29 -3.48 3.11
C VAL A 127 -9.18 -2.68 1.82
N ALA A 128 -8.39 -1.62 1.86
CA ALA A 128 -8.05 -0.80 0.70
C ALA A 128 -6.86 -1.44 -0.03
N LEU A 129 -7.06 -1.87 -1.26
CA LEU A 129 -6.07 -2.55 -2.10
C LEU A 129 -5.33 -1.57 -3.00
N THR A 130 -4.08 -1.85 -3.35
CA THR A 130 -3.29 -1.01 -4.27
C THR A 130 -3.46 -1.42 -5.73
N VAL A 131 -3.89 -2.67 -5.94
CA VAL A 131 -4.25 -3.25 -7.24
C VAL A 131 -5.71 -3.71 -7.18
N PRO A 132 -6.56 -3.38 -8.16
CA PRO A 132 -7.96 -3.71 -8.10
C PRO A 132 -8.20 -5.21 -8.26
N LEU A 133 -9.07 -5.78 -7.43
CA LEU A 133 -9.54 -7.15 -7.58
C LEU A 133 -10.55 -7.21 -8.74
N ARG A 134 -10.14 -7.79 -9.88
CA ARG A 134 -10.96 -7.85 -11.11
C ARG A 134 -11.95 -9.01 -11.13
N ASN A 135 -11.61 -10.13 -10.48
CA ASN A 135 -12.45 -11.32 -10.39
C ASN A 135 -12.78 -11.58 -8.93
N ALA A 136 -14.05 -11.38 -8.56
CA ALA A 136 -14.54 -11.60 -7.20
C ALA A 136 -15.03 -13.04 -6.96
N GLU A 137 -14.83 -13.94 -7.94
CA GLU A 137 -15.27 -15.32 -7.82
C GLU A 137 -14.36 -16.08 -6.85
N GLY A 138 -14.91 -16.38 -5.67
CA GLY A 138 -14.25 -17.16 -4.63
C GLY A 138 -14.36 -16.51 -3.25
N ALA A 139 -14.02 -17.29 -2.23
CA ALA A 139 -14.04 -16.81 -0.85
C ALA A 139 -12.72 -16.13 -0.49
N VAL A 140 -12.80 -14.95 0.14
CA VAL A 140 -11.65 -14.38 0.85
C VAL A 140 -11.53 -15.14 2.18
N VAL A 141 -10.35 -15.70 2.44
CA VAL A 141 -10.07 -16.43 3.68
C VAL A 141 -9.32 -15.52 4.64
N LEU A 142 -9.84 -15.39 5.86
CA LEU A 142 -9.21 -14.70 6.97
C LEU A 142 -8.61 -15.75 7.90
N GLN A 143 -7.33 -15.61 8.19
CA GLN A 143 -6.61 -16.48 9.11
C GLN A 143 -5.87 -15.63 10.13
N THR A 144 -6.04 -15.96 11.40
CA THR A 144 -5.26 -15.42 12.51
C THR A 144 -4.41 -16.52 13.14
N ASP A 145 -3.63 -16.17 14.15
CA ASP A 145 -2.95 -17.12 15.03
C ASP A 145 -3.91 -17.94 15.91
N LYS A 146 -5.21 -17.63 15.91
CA LYS A 146 -6.22 -18.28 16.76
C LYS A 146 -7.36 -18.95 15.99
N THR A 147 -7.71 -18.45 14.80
CA THR A 147 -8.89 -18.93 14.06
C THR A 147 -8.72 -18.72 12.56
N GLN A 148 -9.50 -19.47 11.79
CA GLN A 148 -9.64 -19.28 10.35
C GLN A 148 -11.12 -19.26 9.99
N PHE A 149 -11.54 -18.29 9.20
CA PHE A 149 -12.92 -18.15 8.75
C PHE A 149 -12.98 -17.43 7.40
N SER A 150 -14.07 -17.62 6.68
CA SER A 150 -14.30 -17.02 5.37
C SER A 150 -15.61 -16.24 5.41
N PRO A 151 -15.58 -14.96 5.82
CA PRO A 151 -16.78 -14.16 5.79
C PRO A 151 -17.16 -13.84 4.34
N THR A 152 -18.40 -13.41 4.13
CA THR A 152 -18.81 -12.87 2.84
C THR A 152 -18.06 -11.56 2.63
N TRP A 153 -17.46 -11.35 1.46
CA TRP A 153 -16.82 -10.09 1.12
C TRP A 153 -17.46 -9.48 -0.11
N PHE A 154 -17.43 -8.16 -0.13
CA PHE A 154 -17.98 -7.33 -1.17
C PHE A 154 -16.88 -6.50 -1.80
N VAL A 155 -16.69 -6.68 -3.11
CA VAL A 155 -15.83 -5.81 -3.89
C VAL A 155 -16.56 -4.49 -4.16
N ARG A 156 -15.87 -3.38 -3.90
CA ARG A 156 -16.38 -2.01 -3.99
C ARG A 156 -15.32 -1.13 -4.67
N GLU A 157 -15.74 0.08 -5.03
CA GLU A 157 -14.85 1.13 -5.56
C GLU A 157 -13.97 0.60 -6.71
N SER A 158 -14.60 0.01 -7.72
CA SER A 158 -13.93 -0.51 -8.93
C SER A 158 -12.85 -1.57 -8.66
N GLY A 159 -12.98 -2.35 -7.58
CA GLY A 159 -12.02 -3.40 -7.23
C GLY A 159 -11.01 -2.98 -6.17
N TYR A 160 -10.94 -1.71 -5.81
CA TYR A 160 -9.94 -1.19 -4.88
C TYR A 160 -10.31 -1.34 -3.41
N LEU A 161 -11.57 -1.60 -3.09
CA LEU A 161 -12.02 -1.74 -1.71
C LEU A 161 -12.69 -3.09 -1.52
N LEU A 162 -12.16 -3.88 -0.60
CA LEU A 162 -12.83 -5.06 -0.07
C LEU A 162 -13.56 -4.66 1.21
N GLU A 163 -14.82 -5.06 1.33
CA GLU A 163 -15.62 -4.84 2.53
C GLU A 163 -16.19 -6.17 2.99
N SER A 164 -15.88 -6.58 4.21
CA SER A 164 -16.32 -7.86 4.76
C SER A 164 -17.79 -7.76 5.11
N SER A 165 -18.11 -7.02 6.17
CA SER A 165 -19.47 -6.77 6.60
C SER A 165 -19.66 -5.35 7.17
N ARG A 166 -20.93 -4.97 7.35
CA ARG A 166 -21.36 -3.71 7.97
C ARG A 166 -22.26 -3.99 9.18
N GLY A 167 -22.26 -3.08 10.16
CA GLY A 167 -23.12 -3.17 11.33
C GLY A 167 -22.82 -4.42 12.16
N LEU A 168 -23.85 -5.12 12.64
CA LEU A 168 -23.72 -6.28 13.53
C LEU A 168 -22.84 -7.40 12.96
N ALA A 169 -22.98 -7.73 11.68
CA ALA A 169 -22.12 -8.74 11.06
C ALA A 169 -20.64 -8.32 11.04
N GLY A 170 -20.36 -7.04 10.77
CA GLY A 170 -19.00 -6.50 10.83
C GLY A 170 -18.45 -6.49 12.26
N ILE A 171 -19.30 -6.21 13.25
CA ILE A 171 -18.95 -6.27 14.67
C ILE A 171 -18.53 -7.68 15.07
N ASP A 172 -19.32 -8.69 14.69
CA ASP A 172 -19.02 -10.09 15.02
C ASP A 172 -17.73 -10.58 14.37
N GLU A 173 -17.45 -10.16 13.13
CA GLU A 173 -16.18 -10.44 12.46
C GLU A 173 -15.00 -9.78 13.16
N ILE A 174 -15.11 -8.50 13.54
CA ILE A 174 -14.05 -7.79 14.26
C ILE A 174 -13.79 -8.45 15.62
N ARG A 175 -14.84 -8.85 16.36
CA ARG A 175 -14.69 -9.52 17.66
C ARG A 175 -13.92 -10.83 17.54
N ARG A 176 -14.06 -11.57 16.43
CA ARG A 176 -13.26 -12.79 16.17
C ARG A 176 -11.77 -12.53 15.98
N LEU A 177 -11.39 -11.29 15.66
CA LEU A 177 -9.99 -10.87 15.54
C LEU A 177 -9.37 -10.49 16.89
N PHE A 178 -10.15 -10.33 17.96
CA PHE A 178 -9.62 -9.88 19.24
C PHE A 178 -8.65 -10.86 19.89
N GLY A 179 -7.55 -10.31 20.40
CA GLY A 179 -6.47 -11.04 21.04
C GLY A 179 -5.55 -11.80 20.09
N ALA A 180 -5.81 -11.80 18.79
CA ALA A 180 -4.86 -12.27 17.78
C ALA A 180 -3.78 -11.21 17.52
N GLN A 181 -2.62 -11.64 17.03
CA GLN A 181 -1.49 -10.75 16.73
C GLN A 181 -1.38 -10.43 15.24
N ARG A 182 -1.78 -11.38 14.38
CA ARG A 182 -1.67 -11.23 12.93
C ARG A 182 -2.96 -11.63 12.25
N LEU A 183 -3.31 -10.90 11.21
CA LEU A 183 -4.40 -11.22 10.29
C LEU A 183 -3.82 -11.44 8.90
N THR A 184 -4.03 -12.63 8.36
CA THR A 184 -3.67 -12.99 6.99
C THR A 184 -4.94 -13.08 6.16
N LEU A 185 -5.02 -12.28 5.10
CA LEU A 185 -6.05 -12.36 4.07
C LEU A 185 -5.49 -13.09 2.85
N THR A 186 -6.19 -14.15 2.44
CA THR A 186 -5.97 -14.80 1.14
C THR A 186 -7.10 -14.40 0.21
N LEU A 187 -6.76 -13.66 -0.85
CA LEU A 187 -7.73 -13.18 -1.83
C LEU A 187 -8.05 -14.27 -2.87
N PRO A 188 -9.27 -14.30 -3.45
CA PRO A 188 -9.63 -15.22 -4.51
C PRO A 188 -8.66 -15.14 -5.69
N GLY A 189 -8.14 -16.29 -6.13
CA GLY A 189 -7.23 -16.37 -7.27
C GLY A 189 -5.86 -15.71 -7.07
N ALA A 190 -5.57 -15.14 -5.90
CA ALA A 190 -4.27 -14.55 -5.60
C ALA A 190 -3.27 -15.60 -5.12
N THR A 191 -2.06 -15.54 -5.66
CA THR A 191 -0.91 -16.32 -5.19
C THR A 191 -0.29 -15.71 -3.93
N SER A 192 -0.40 -14.39 -3.77
CA SER A 192 0.08 -13.65 -2.60
C SER A 192 -1.00 -13.51 -1.53
N ARG A 193 -0.55 -13.44 -0.27
CA ARG A 193 -1.41 -13.16 0.89
C ARG A 193 -1.08 -11.77 1.43
N LEU A 194 -2.10 -11.08 1.94
CA LEU A 194 -1.92 -9.82 2.66
C LEU A 194 -1.82 -10.14 4.15
N VAL A 195 -0.82 -9.60 4.84
CA VAL A 195 -0.66 -9.82 6.28
C VAL A 195 -0.66 -8.50 7.02
N PHE A 196 -1.46 -8.39 8.07
CA PHE A 196 -1.61 -7.18 8.88
C PHE A 196 -1.23 -7.48 10.33
N ASN A 197 -0.63 -6.50 10.99
CA ASN A 197 -0.45 -6.52 12.44
C ASN A 197 -1.78 -6.11 13.09
N ILE A 198 -2.37 -7.00 13.88
CA ILE A 198 -3.59 -6.73 14.64
C ILE A 198 -3.38 -6.87 16.16
N ASN A 199 -2.12 -6.90 16.60
CA ASN A 199 -1.80 -6.92 18.01
C ASN A 199 -2.44 -5.72 18.73
N GLY A 200 -3.08 -5.97 19.88
CA GLY A 200 -3.75 -4.93 20.64
C GLY A 200 -5.08 -4.42 20.05
N LEU A 201 -5.61 -5.03 18.97
CA LEU A 201 -6.80 -4.53 18.27
C LEU A 201 -7.99 -4.18 19.20
N ALA A 202 -8.24 -4.98 20.24
CA ALA A 202 -9.36 -4.73 21.17
C ALA A 202 -9.22 -3.41 21.95
N GLN A 203 -7.98 -3.05 22.30
CA GLN A 203 -7.62 -1.82 23.01
C GLN A 203 -7.68 -0.64 22.04
N GLU A 204 -7.02 -0.78 20.88
CA GLU A 204 -6.93 0.28 19.86
C GLU A 204 -8.28 0.62 19.24
N SER A 205 -9.22 -0.33 19.20
CA SER A 205 -10.57 -0.11 18.69
C SER A 205 -11.56 0.44 19.73
N GLU A 206 -11.13 0.83 20.94
CA GLU A 206 -12.03 1.28 22.01
C GLU A 206 -12.84 2.52 21.62
N ALA A 207 -12.18 3.54 21.04
CA ALA A 207 -12.85 4.75 20.57
C ALA A 207 -13.90 4.43 19.48
N LEU A 208 -13.58 3.50 18.58
CA LEU A 208 -14.48 3.05 17.51
C LEU A 208 -15.71 2.33 18.08
N ARG A 209 -15.49 1.43 19.05
CA ARG A 209 -16.54 0.71 19.77
C ARG A 209 -17.47 1.66 20.51
N LYS A 210 -16.91 2.67 21.19
CA LYS A 210 -17.68 3.72 21.88
C LYS A 210 -18.53 4.53 20.89
N ALA A 211 -17.96 4.95 19.76
CA ALA A 211 -18.67 5.72 18.75
C ALA A 211 -19.86 4.95 18.14
N CYS A 212 -19.67 3.66 17.86
CA CYS A 212 -20.71 2.80 17.26
C CYS A 212 -21.54 1.99 18.28
N ARG A 213 -21.28 2.17 19.59
CA ARG A 213 -22.04 1.62 20.72
C ARG A 213 -22.09 0.08 20.80
N TRP A 214 -20.94 -0.61 20.80
CA TRP A 214 -20.86 -2.08 20.90
C TRP A 214 -19.63 -2.65 21.62
#